data_AF-A0A7K2MYJ4-F1
#
_entry.id   AF-A0A7K2MYJ4-F1
#
_cell.length_a   1.000
_cell.length_b   1.000
_cell.length_c   1.000
_cell.angle_alpha   90.00
_cell.angle_beta   90.00
_cell.angle_gamma   90.00
#
_symmetry.space_group_name_H-M   'P 1'
#
loop_
_entity.id
_entity.type
_entity.pdbx_description
1 polymer ?
#
loop_
_entity_poly.entity_id
_entity_poly.type
_entity_poly.pdbx_seq_one_letter_code
_entity_poly.pdbx_strand_id
1 'polypeptide(L)'
;TTVLTGHCVDLGDVGLPYLPFTEMLGALAADERFAPVLAGHPVAERLLGGGPGDGTDAAPSRLRLFEGVAALLAELADAAPLLLVLEDLHWADQS
;
A
#
# COMPACT_ATOMS: atom_id res chain seq x y z
N THR A 1 -18.38 -5.35 4.76
CA THR A 1 -17.55 -4.36 4.04
C THR A 1 -16.39 -4.00 4.92
N THR A 2 -15.18 -4.07 4.38
CA THR A 2 -13.94 -3.60 5.02
C THR A 2 -13.68 -2.18 4.56
N VAL A 3 -13.44 -1.27 5.50
CA VAL A 3 -13.13 0.14 5.23
C VAL A 3 -11.70 0.39 5.67
N LEU A 4 -10.88 0.89 4.77
CA LEU A 4 -9.48 1.22 5.03
C LEU A 4 -9.27 2.70 4.74
N THR A 5 -8.63 3.39 5.68
CA THR A 5 -8.26 4.79 5.54
C THR A 5 -6.75 4.90 5.54
N GLY A 6 -6.23 5.70 4.62
CA GLY A 6 -4.81 6.05 4.56
C GLY A 6 -4.66 7.56 4.38
N HIS A 7 -3.60 8.12 4.96
CA HIS A 7 -3.41 9.56 5.06
C HIS A 7 -2.25 10.02 4.20
N CYS A 8 -2.50 10.97 3.31
CA CYS A 8 -1.46 11.71 2.63
C CYS A 8 -0.99 12.82 3.57
N VAL A 9 0.24 12.72 4.05
CA VAL A 9 0.80 13.66 5.04
C VAL A 9 1.95 14.46 4.45
N ASP A 10 1.97 15.74 4.77
CA ASP A 10 3.16 16.57 4.53
C ASP A 10 4.23 16.25 5.58
N LEU A 11 5.32 15.62 5.14
CA LEU A 11 6.49 15.32 5.96
C LEU A 11 7.71 16.13 5.51
N GLY A 12 7.50 17.17 4.69
CA GLY A 12 8.58 17.95 4.08
C GLY A 12 9.58 17.06 3.33
N ASP A 13 10.87 17.32 3.53
CA ASP A 13 11.97 16.69 2.79
C ASP A 13 12.15 15.18 3.04
N VAL A 14 11.48 14.61 4.05
CA VAL A 14 11.61 13.19 4.43
C VAL A 14 10.62 12.30 3.67
N GLY A 15 9.54 12.88 3.13
CA GLY A 15 8.42 12.25 2.40
C GLY A 15 8.34 10.71 2.45
N LEU A 16 7.34 10.15 3.15
CA LEU A 16 7.12 8.70 3.16
C LEU A 16 6.36 8.27 1.90
N PRO A 17 7.01 7.65 0.90
CA PRO A 17 6.33 7.29 -0.33
C PRO A 17 5.29 6.21 -0.03
N TYR A 18 4.10 6.37 -0.62
CA TYR A 18 3.01 5.41 -0.51
C TYR A 18 2.48 5.19 0.92
N LEU A 19 2.71 6.13 1.85
CA LEU A 19 2.25 6.02 3.25
C LEU A 19 0.77 5.59 3.37
N PRO A 20 -0.20 6.20 2.65
CA PRO A 20 -1.60 5.77 2.74
C PRO A 20 -1.78 4.27 2.54
N PHE A 21 -1.04 3.67 1.59
CA PHE A 21 -1.11 2.25 1.29
C PHE A 21 -0.43 1.41 2.37
N THR A 22 0.68 1.88 2.95
CA THR A 22 1.34 1.18 4.07
C THR A 22 0.45 1.13 5.30
N GLU A 23 -0.28 2.20 5.61
CA GLU A 23 -1.25 2.25 6.72
C GLU A 23 -2.40 1.27 6.50
N MET A 24 -3.00 1.29 5.30
CA MET A 24 -4.08 0.37 4.92
C MET A 24 -3.64 -1.09 5.01
N LEU A 25 -2.43 -1.41 4.54
CA LEU A 25 -1.87 -2.75 4.63
C LEU A 25 -1.57 -3.16 6.07
N GLY A 26 -1.12 -2.23 6.92
CA GLY A 26 -0.93 -2.48 8.34
C GLY A 26 -2.23 -2.87 9.03
N ALA A 27 -3.33 -2.17 8.70
CA ALA A 27 -4.66 -2.51 9.19
C ALA A 27 -5.15 -3.87 8.69
N LEU A 28 -4.92 -4.20 7.41
CA LEU A 28 -5.25 -5.51 6.84
C LEU A 28 -4.43 -6.65 7.45
N ALA A 29 -3.14 -6.43 7.72
CA ALA A 29 -2.24 -7.42 8.31
C ALA A 29 -2.63 -7.80 9.75
N ALA A 30 -3.34 -6.90 10.45
CA ALA A 30 -3.89 -7.18 11.78
C ALA A 30 -5.15 -8.07 11.74
N ASP A 31 -5.69 -8.36 10.56
CA ASP A 31 -6.91 -9.13 10.36
C ASP A 31 -6.60 -10.46 9.64
N GLU A 32 -6.66 -11.56 10.39
CA GLU A 32 -6.28 -12.91 9.92
C GLU A 32 -7.07 -13.36 8.68
N ARG A 33 -8.25 -12.77 8.41
CA ARG A 33 -9.05 -13.08 7.21
C ARG A 33 -8.29 -12.76 5.92
N PHE A 34 -7.40 -11.77 5.95
CA PHE A 34 -6.65 -11.32 4.78
C PHE A 34 -5.23 -11.90 4.71
N ALA A 35 -4.78 -12.63 5.73
CA ALA A 35 -3.44 -13.22 5.76
C ALA A 35 -3.11 -14.08 4.51
N PRO A 36 -4.02 -14.94 3.99
CA PRO A 36 -3.73 -15.71 2.77
C PRO A 36 -3.52 -14.83 1.54
N VAL A 37 -4.31 -13.77 1.39
CA VAL A 37 -4.21 -12.84 0.26
C VAL A 37 -2.91 -12.04 0.38
N LEU A 38 -2.59 -11.49 1.55
CA LEU A 38 -1.35 -10.73 1.75
C LEU A 38 -0.10 -11.59 1.49
N ALA A 39 -0.10 -12.86 1.90
CA ALA A 39 1.00 -13.78 1.66
C ALA A 39 1.21 -14.12 0.17
N GLY A 40 0.17 -13.99 -0.66
CA GLY A 40 0.24 -14.22 -2.11
C GLY A 40 0.82 -13.05 -2.91
N HIS A 41 1.04 -11.89 -2.27
CA HIS A 41 1.35 -10.64 -2.96
C HIS A 41 2.66 -10.02 -2.46
N PRO A 42 3.79 -10.16 -3.19
CA PRO A 42 5.09 -9.61 -2.80
C PRO A 42 5.10 -8.10 -2.58
N VAL A 43 4.16 -7.38 -3.19
CA VAL A 43 3.98 -5.94 -3.00
C VAL A 43 3.54 -5.59 -1.57
N ALA A 44 2.80 -6.48 -0.89
CA ALA A 44 2.38 -6.26 0.49
C ALA A 44 3.58 -6.28 1.44
N GLU A 45 4.46 -7.27 1.28
CA GLU A 45 5.73 -7.35 2.03
C GLU A 45 6.61 -6.13 1.79
N ARG A 46 6.74 -5.70 0.52
CA ARG A 46 7.53 -4.51 0.16
C ARG A 46 7.00 -3.24 0.84
N LEU A 47 5.69 -3.03 0.85
CA LEU A 47 5.08 -1.83 1.43
C LEU A 47 5.05 -1.87 2.97
N LEU A 48 4.89 -3.04 3.57
CA LEU A 48 4.95 -3.22 5.04
C LEU A 48 6.38 -3.18 5.58
N GLY A 49 7.37 -3.62 4.80
CA GLY A 49 8.76 -3.76 5.21
C GLY A 49 9.55 -2.45 5.30
N GLY A 50 9.01 -1.31 4.86
CA GLY A 50 9.55 0.03 5.13
C GLY A 50 11.02 0.27 4.74
N GLY A 51 11.57 -0.46 3.77
CA GLY A 51 12.98 -0.32 3.39
C GLY A 51 13.21 0.88 2.45
N PRO A 52 14.19 1.76 2.70
CA PRO A 52 14.70 2.63 1.64
C PRO A 52 15.13 1.71 0.51
N GLY A 53 14.68 1.97 -0.71
CA GLY A 53 15.05 1.16 -1.88
C GLY A 53 16.56 0.94 -1.87
N ASP A 54 16.97 -0.28 -1.55
CA ASP A 54 18.35 -0.67 -1.61
C ASP A 54 18.76 -0.54 -3.07
N GLY A 55 19.68 0.39 -3.32
CA GLY A 55 20.17 0.72 -4.66
C GLY A 55 21.00 -0.39 -5.29
N THR A 56 20.69 -1.66 -5.07
CA THR A 56 21.51 -2.80 -5.50
C THR A 56 20.78 -3.99 -6.11
N ASP A 57 19.45 -4.06 -6.07
CA ASP A 57 18.72 -4.95 -6.97
C ASP A 57 17.73 -4.11 -7.76
N ALA A 58 17.72 -4.28 -9.09
CA ALA A 58 16.93 -3.46 -10.01
C ALA A 58 15.49 -3.37 -9.51
N ALA A 59 15.16 -2.25 -8.84
CA ALA A 59 13.85 -2.04 -8.26
C ALA A 59 12.84 -2.31 -9.38
N PRO A 60 11.88 -3.23 -9.21
CA PRO A 60 10.81 -3.38 -10.19
C PRO A 60 10.27 -1.98 -10.48
N SER A 61 10.13 -1.66 -11.77
CA SER A 61 9.75 -0.32 -12.20
C SER A 61 8.52 0.14 -11.40
N ARG A 62 8.40 1.45 -11.15
CA ARG A 62 7.23 2.04 -10.48
C ARG A 62 5.89 1.51 -11.05
N LEU A 63 5.87 1.17 -12.34
CA LEU A 63 4.76 0.47 -13.00
C LEU A 63 4.46 -0.91 -12.37
N ARG A 64 5.45 -1.78 -12.18
CA ARG A 64 5.26 -3.09 -11.52
C ARG A 64 4.75 -2.96 -10.08
N LEU A 65 5.19 -1.93 -9.36
CA LEU A 65 4.64 -1.63 -8.03
C LEU A 65 3.13 -1.34 -8.14
N PHE A 66 2.74 -0.48 -9.07
CA PHE A 66 1.33 -0.13 -9.28
C PHE A 66 0.49 -1.33 -9.73
N GLU A 67 1.00 -2.15 -10.64
CA GLU A 67 0.37 -3.39 -11.07
C GLU A 67 0.18 -4.36 -9.88
N GLY A 68 1.21 -4.51 -9.04
CA GLY A 68 1.13 -5.31 -7.83
C GLY A 68 0.06 -4.81 -6.86
N VAL A 69 0.04 -3.51 -6.57
CA VAL A 69 -0.98 -2.91 -5.68
C VAL A 69 -2.39 -3.11 -6.26
N ALA A 70 -2.57 -2.89 -7.57
CA ALA A 70 -3.86 -3.08 -8.22
C ALA A 70 -4.34 -4.54 -8.13
N ALA A 71 -3.45 -5.51 -8.38
CA ALA A 71 -3.76 -6.93 -8.27
C ALA A 71 -4.13 -7.33 -6.83
N LEU A 72 -3.38 -6.84 -5.84
CA LEU A 72 -3.67 -7.08 -4.43
C LEU A 72 -5.04 -6.52 -4.03
N LEU A 73 -5.34 -5.28 -4.40
CA LEU A 73 -6.63 -4.65 -4.09
C LEU A 73 -7.80 -5.39 -4.75
N ALA A 74 -7.62 -5.90 -5.97
CA ALA A 74 -8.63 -6.70 -6.64
C ALA A 74 -8.93 -8.01 -5.87
N GLU A 75 -7.89 -8.75 -5.47
CA GLU A 75 -8.06 -10.01 -4.72
C GLU A 75 -8.65 -9.77 -3.32
N LEU A 76 -8.27 -8.68 -2.65
CA LEU A 76 -8.88 -8.27 -1.39
C LEU A 76 -10.38 -7.95 -1.56
N ALA A 77 -10.75 -7.28 -2.66
CA ALA A 77 -12.14 -6.95 -2.97
C ALA A 77 -12.99 -8.19 -3.29
N ASP A 78 -12.39 -9.22 -3.90
CA ASP A 78 -13.03 -10.53 -4.11
C ASP A 78 -13.26 -11.28 -2.79
N ALA A 79 -12.33 -11.16 -1.84
CA ALA A 79 -12.46 -11.78 -0.52
C ALA A 79 -13.53 -11.09 0.35
N ALA A 80 -13.64 -9.75 0.28
CA ALA A 80 -14.67 -8.98 0.96
C ALA A 80 -14.90 -7.61 0.29
N PRO A 81 -16.13 -7.06 0.31
CA PRO A 81 -16.38 -5.72 -0.22
C PRO A 81 -15.47 -4.67 0.44
N LEU A 82 -14.72 -3.93 -0.38
CA LEU A 82 -13.67 -3.01 0.05
C LEU A 82 -14.04 -1.55 -0.24
N LEU A 83 -13.84 -0.67 0.76
CA LEU A 83 -13.89 0.79 0.60
C LEU A 83 -12.53 1.37 1.01
N LEU A 84 -11.90 2.11 0.09
CA LEU A 84 -10.66 2.82 0.33
C LEU A 84 -10.94 4.31 0.50
N VAL A 85 -10.45 4.90 1.59
CA VAL A 85 -10.52 6.33 1.87
C VAL A 85 -9.10 6.87 1.87
N LEU A 86 -8.83 7.82 0.98
CA LEU A 86 -7.56 8.54 0.93
C LEU A 86 -7.79 9.96 1.44
N GLU A 87 -7.26 10.25 2.62
CA GLU A 87 -7.36 11.56 3.25
C GLU A 87 -6.28 12.51 2.72
N ASP A 88 -6.63 13.78 2.64
CA ASP A 88 -5.74 14.88 2.26
C ASP A 88 -4.96 14.64 0.95
N LEU A 89 -5.64 14.10 -0.08
CA LEU A 89 -5.04 13.72 -1.37
C LEU A 89 -4.21 14.81 -2.05
N HIS A 90 -4.44 16.08 -1.72
CA HIS A 90 -3.64 17.21 -2.20
C HIS A 90 -2.15 17.12 -1.80
N TRP A 91 -1.81 16.42 -0.73
CA TRP A 91 -0.41 16.15 -0.35
C TRP A 91 0.24 14.99 -1.11
N ALA A 92 -0.51 14.25 -1.93
CA ALA A 92 0.02 13.08 -2.66
C ALA A 92 0.85 13.45 -3.90
N ASP A 93 0.81 14.71 -4.33
CA ASP A 93 1.54 15.24 -5.48
C ASP A 93 2.29 16.51 -5.11
N GLN A 94 3.41 16.78 -5.78
CA GLN A 94 4.26 17.96 -5.52
C GLN A 94 3.88 19.18 -6.39
N SER A 95 2.63 19.26 -6.86
CA SER A 95 2.15 20.32 -7.77
C SER A 95 1.98 21.69 -7.12
#